data_AF-A0A2P5BQG5-F1
#
_entry.id   AF-A0A2P5BQG5-F1
#
_cell.length_a   1.000
_cell.length_b   1.000
_cell.length_c   1.000
_cell.angle_alpha   90.00
_cell.angle_beta   90.00
_cell.angle_gamma   90.00
#
_symmetry.space_group_name_H-M   'P 1'
#
loop_
_entity.id
_entity.type
_entity.pdbx_description
1 polymer ?
#
loop_
_entity_poly.entity_id
_entity_poly.type
_entity_poly.pdbx_seq_one_letter_code
_entity_poly.pdbx_strand_id
1 'polypeptide(L)'
;MPYGKRFYGCSKGWLVGVNKDWSVTLYKPHSMINDGDSEDTLIRLPCLFPVELEFEDDLEQEDIQDYMEEFANELEDSNQEEPEMVIDPENVYDYHVYKALITADPLANPNECVVVVIFGGCRELAFIRIAQDKTWTKMNH
;
A
#
# COMPACT_ATOMS: atom_id res chain seq x y z
N MET A 1 16.47 -7.44 -7.56
CA MET A 1 15.28 -7.00 -6.79
C MET A 1 15.44 -7.44 -5.35
N PRO A 2 15.13 -6.61 -4.35
CA PRO A 2 15.23 -7.02 -2.95
C PRO A 2 14.21 -8.13 -2.65
N TYR A 3 14.69 -9.24 -2.10
CA TYR A 3 13.86 -10.37 -1.66
C TYR A 3 12.95 -9.93 -0.51
N GLY A 4 11.68 -10.37 -0.50
CA GLY A 4 10.73 -10.09 0.59
C GLY A 4 9.90 -8.80 0.47
N LYS A 5 9.90 -8.11 -0.68
CA LYS A 5 8.96 -7.00 -0.94
C LYS A 5 7.76 -7.47 -1.78
N ARG A 6 6.55 -7.16 -1.32
CA ARG A 6 5.33 -7.31 -2.13
C ARG A 6 5.24 -6.15 -3.12
N PHE A 7 4.73 -6.46 -4.32
CA PHE A 7 4.46 -5.47 -5.35
C PHE A 7 2.97 -5.27 -5.48
N TYR A 8 2.56 -4.01 -5.57
CA TYR A 8 1.16 -3.61 -5.51
C TYR A 8 0.61 -3.25 -6.90
N GLY A 9 1.41 -3.44 -7.95
CA GLY A 9 0.98 -3.26 -9.32
C GLY A 9 2.14 -3.29 -10.31
N CYS A 10 1.80 -3.51 -11.58
CA CYS A 10 2.71 -3.37 -12.69
C CYS A 10 1.99 -2.71 -13.88
N SER A 11 2.65 -1.78 -14.56
CA SER A 11 2.12 -1.14 -15.77
C SER A 11 3.26 -0.48 -16.54
N LYS A 12 3.16 -0.43 -17.88
CA LYS A 12 4.12 0.26 -18.76
C LYS A 12 5.59 -0.17 -18.58
N GLY A 13 5.84 -1.39 -18.12
CA GLY A 13 7.21 -1.87 -17.84
C GLY A 13 7.80 -1.40 -16.51
N TRP A 14 6.96 -0.88 -15.62
CA TRP A 14 7.31 -0.46 -14.26
C TRP A 14 6.57 -1.31 -13.23
N LEU A 15 7.21 -1.52 -12.08
CA LEU A 15 6.63 -2.16 -10.91
C LEU A 15 6.44 -1.13 -9.81
N VAL A 16 5.36 -1.26 -9.03
CA VAL A 16 5.06 -0.39 -7.89
C VAL A 16 5.30 -1.17 -6.61
N GLY A 17 6.14 -0.64 -5.73
CA GLY A 17 6.34 -1.15 -4.38
C GLY A 17 6.06 -0.08 -3.33
N VAL A 18 5.58 -0.51 -2.17
CA VAL A 18 5.44 0.34 -0.98
C VAL A 18 6.59 0.02 -0.03
N ASN A 19 7.16 1.06 0.58
CA ASN A 19 8.22 0.94 1.58
C ASN A 19 7.61 0.92 2.98
N LYS A 20 8.41 0.50 3.98
CA LYS A 20 7.99 0.46 5.39
C LYS A 20 7.57 1.82 5.96
N ASP A 21 8.06 2.92 5.37
CA ASP A 21 7.70 4.30 5.71
C ASP A 21 6.50 4.82 4.91
N TRP A 22 5.74 3.92 4.27
CA TRP A 22 4.56 4.21 3.43
C TRP A 22 4.87 5.05 2.18
N SER A 23 6.15 5.29 1.88
CA SER A 23 6.55 5.87 0.60
C SER A 23 6.39 4.85 -0.54
N VAL A 24 6.02 5.34 -1.71
CA VAL A 24 5.84 4.50 -2.90
C VAL A 24 7.07 4.60 -3.80
N THR A 25 7.52 3.48 -4.36
CA THR A 25 8.64 3.44 -5.30
C THR A 25 8.23 2.74 -6.59
N LEU A 26 8.54 3.39 -7.71
CA LEU A 26 8.43 2.78 -9.04
C LEU A 26 9.79 2.18 -9.40
N TYR A 27 9.80 0.93 -9.85
CA TYR A 27 11.00 0.21 -10.26
C TYR A 27 10.93 -0.13 -11.74
N LYS A 28 12.04 0.05 -12.48
CA LYS A 28 12.17 -0.36 -13.88
C LYS A 28 12.96 -1.67 -13.99
N PRO A 29 12.30 -2.84 -14.13
CA PRO A 29 12.97 -4.13 -14.01
C PRO A 29 14.07 -4.36 -15.04
N HIS A 30 13.87 -3.90 -16.28
CA HIS A 30 14.82 -4.12 -17.37
C HIS A 30 16.16 -3.38 -17.16
N SER A 31 16.14 -2.26 -16.43
CA SER A 31 17.36 -1.53 -16.10
C SER A 31 18.09 -2.13 -14.89
N MET A 32 17.40 -2.92 -14.05
CA MET A 32 17.99 -3.57 -12.87
C MET A 32 18.81 -4.83 -13.20
N ILE A 33 18.58 -5.44 -14.36
CA ILE A 33 19.26 -6.68 -14.78
C ILE A 33 20.64 -6.38 -15.39
N ASN A 34 20.83 -5.17 -15.90
CA ASN A 34 22.05 -4.76 -16.58
C ASN A 34 22.89 -3.83 -15.68
N ASP A 35 23.37 -4.32 -14.53
CA ASP A 35 24.41 -3.75 -13.64
C ASP A 35 24.57 -2.21 -13.61
N GLY A 36 23.46 -1.48 -13.58
CA GLY A 36 23.47 -0.03 -13.76
C GLY A 36 23.09 0.70 -12.49
N ASP A 37 24.07 1.33 -11.85
CA ASP A 37 23.97 2.39 -10.83
C ASP A 37 23.28 3.67 -11.39
N SER A 38 22.30 3.48 -12.28
CA SER A 38 21.57 4.53 -12.98
C SER A 38 20.42 4.97 -12.08
N GLU A 39 20.43 6.25 -11.69
CA GLU A 39 19.32 6.89 -10.98
C GLU A 39 17.98 6.80 -11.76
N ASP A 40 18.01 6.46 -13.06
CA ASP A 40 16.83 6.25 -13.92
C ASP A 40 16.17 4.87 -13.73
N THR A 41 16.64 4.06 -12.79
CA THR A 41 16.09 2.73 -12.51
C THR A 41 14.95 2.75 -11.48
N LEU A 42 14.83 3.84 -10.71
CA LEU A 42 13.84 3.98 -9.65
C LEU A 42 13.28 5.40 -9.56
N ILE A 43 12.01 5.52 -9.23
CA ILE A 43 11.37 6.81 -8.92
C ILE A 43 10.76 6.71 -7.53
N ARG A 44 11.18 7.59 -6.62
CA ARG A 44 10.64 7.69 -5.25
C ARG A 44 9.51 8.70 -5.23
N LEU A 45 8.35 8.28 -4.75
CA LEU A 45 7.18 9.10 -4.55
C LEU A 45 7.03 9.41 -3.05
N PRO A 46 6.34 10.50 -2.69
CA PRO A 46 6.07 10.83 -1.29
C PRO A 46 5.28 9.71 -0.58
N CYS A 47 5.31 9.76 0.75
CA CYS A 47 4.47 8.95 1.61
C CYS A 47 3.00 9.06 1.17
N LEU A 48 2.40 7.93 0.80
CA LEU A 48 0.97 7.85 0.58
C LEU A 48 0.33 7.83 1.96
N PHE A 49 -0.40 8.89 2.30
CA PHE A 49 -1.11 9.18 3.56
C PHE A 49 -0.70 8.26 4.72
N PRO A 50 -0.07 8.79 5.80
CA PRO A 50 0.30 7.95 6.93
C PRO A 50 -0.92 7.14 7.34
N VAL A 51 -0.75 5.85 7.64
CA VAL A 51 -1.85 5.11 8.25
C VAL A 51 -2.16 5.83 9.55
N GLU A 52 -3.31 6.48 9.54
CA GLU A 52 -4.06 6.80 10.74
C GLU A 52 -4.29 5.42 11.36
N LEU A 53 -3.34 4.97 12.18
CA LEU A 53 -3.56 3.89 13.12
C LEU A 53 -4.49 4.48 14.18
N GLU A 54 -5.71 4.79 13.77
CA GLU A 54 -6.85 4.85 14.65
C GLU A 54 -7.03 3.41 15.12
N PHE A 55 -6.23 3.02 16.12
CA PHE A 55 -6.84 2.24 17.18
C PHE A 55 -7.94 3.16 17.68
N GLU A 56 -9.17 2.91 17.23
CA GLU A 56 -10.30 3.80 17.43
C GLU A 56 -10.34 4.24 18.90
N ASP A 57 -9.95 5.49 19.16
CA ASP A 57 -10.10 6.16 20.46
C ASP A 57 -11.60 6.38 20.79
N ASP A 58 -12.51 5.94 19.90
CA ASP A 58 -13.96 6.09 19.95
C ASP A 58 -14.73 4.78 20.20
N LEU A 59 -14.08 3.60 20.28
CA LEU A 59 -14.75 2.41 20.80
C LEU A 59 -14.69 2.48 22.34
N GLU A 60 -15.83 2.74 22.99
CA GLU A 60 -15.89 2.64 24.45
C GLU A 60 -15.41 1.25 24.88
N GLN A 61 -14.65 1.15 25.98
CA GLN A 61 -14.01 -0.11 26.40
C GLN A 61 -14.99 -1.28 26.54
N GLU A 62 -16.28 -1.01 26.76
CA GLU A 62 -17.36 -2.01 26.78
C GLU A 62 -17.69 -2.57 25.39
N ASP A 63 -17.66 -1.76 24.32
CA ASP A 63 -17.98 -2.20 22.95
C ASP A 63 -16.90 -3.14 22.40
N ILE A 64 -15.63 -2.91 22.76
CA ILE A 64 -14.52 -3.81 22.41
C ILE A 64 -14.68 -5.15 23.15
N GLN A 65 -15.13 -5.10 24.40
CA GLN A 65 -15.25 -6.29 25.24
C GLN A 65 -16.42 -7.17 24.79
N ASP A 66 -17.56 -6.57 24.44
CA ASP A 66 -18.69 -7.26 23.83
C ASP A 66 -18.35 -7.80 22.44
N TYR A 67 -17.61 -7.06 21.59
CA TYR A 67 -17.13 -7.58 20.30
C TYR A 67 -16.16 -8.75 20.47
N MET A 68 -15.23 -8.67 21.43
CA MET A 68 -14.28 -9.74 21.70
C MET A 68 -14.96 -10.96 22.36
N GLU A 69 -16.00 -10.75 23.17
CA GLU A 69 -16.77 -11.81 23.84
C GLU A 69 -17.76 -12.47 22.86
N GLU A 70 -18.40 -11.73 21.96
CA GLU A 70 -19.20 -12.25 20.84
C GLU A 70 -18.32 -13.07 19.89
N PHE A 71 -17.13 -12.55 19.52
CA PHE A 71 -16.14 -13.26 18.71
C PHE A 71 -15.59 -14.52 19.41
N ALA A 72 -15.38 -14.47 20.73
CA ALA A 72 -14.96 -15.63 21.52
C ALA A 72 -16.06 -16.69 21.62
N ASN A 73 -17.32 -16.28 21.79
CA ASN A 73 -18.46 -17.19 21.86
C ASN A 73 -18.76 -17.85 20.50
N GLU A 74 -18.53 -17.16 19.37
CA GLU A 74 -18.62 -17.76 18.03
C GLU A 74 -17.50 -18.80 17.77
N LEU A 75 -16.34 -18.67 18.44
CA LEU A 75 -15.23 -19.63 18.38
C LEU A 75 -15.45 -20.88 19.25
N GLU A 76 -16.34 -20.85 20.25
CA GLU A 76 -16.60 -21.99 21.15
C GLU A 76 -17.46 -23.10 20.51
N ASP A 77 -18.21 -22.82 19.42
CA ASP A 77 -19.10 -23.80 18.79
C ASP A 77 -18.51 -24.48 17.53
N SER A 78 -17.22 -24.26 17.24
CA SER A 78 -16.53 -24.99 16.18
C SER A 78 -15.22 -25.60 16.68
N ASN A 79 -15.20 -26.92 16.84
CA ASN A 79 -13.97 -27.70 17.06
C ASN A 79 -13.12 -27.78 15.78
N GLN A 80 -12.88 -26.64 15.13
CA GLN A 80 -11.91 -26.51 14.04
C GLN A 80 -10.86 -25.48 14.48
N GLU A 81 -9.60 -25.89 14.46
CA GLU A 81 -8.44 -25.02 14.67
C GLU A 81 -8.45 -23.91 13.59
N GLU A 82 -9.13 -22.80 13.86
CA GLU A 82 -9.08 -21.58 13.05
C GLU A 82 -7.80 -20.78 13.42
N PRO A 83 -7.03 -20.31 12.43
CA PRO A 83 -5.73 -19.70 12.67
C PRO A 83 -5.90 -18.36 13.38
N GLU A 84 -5.17 -18.15 14.49
CA GLU A 84 -4.97 -16.82 15.06
C GLU A 84 -4.64 -15.85 13.91
N MET A 85 -5.45 -14.80 13.70
CA MET A 85 -5.02 -13.65 12.90
C MET A 85 -3.93 -12.93 13.68
N VAL A 86 -2.72 -13.50 13.69
CA VAL A 86 -1.51 -12.82 14.11
C VAL A 86 -1.31 -11.71 13.09
N ILE A 87 -1.85 -10.52 13.38
CA ILE A 87 -1.51 -9.31 12.66
C ILE A 87 -0.04 -9.09 12.96
N ASP A 88 0.82 -9.62 12.08
CA ASP A 88 2.23 -9.32 12.11
C ASP A 88 2.35 -7.80 11.96
N PRO A 89 2.78 -7.06 13.01
CA PRO A 89 2.93 -5.61 12.93
C PRO A 89 3.94 -5.23 11.83
N GLU A 90 4.81 -6.16 11.41
CA GLU A 90 5.68 -5.98 10.25
C GLU A 90 4.97 -6.13 8.89
N ASN A 91 3.68 -6.44 8.82
CA ASN A 91 2.94 -6.55 7.55
C ASN A 91 1.76 -5.55 7.44
N VAL A 92 1.56 -4.67 8.42
CA VAL A 92 0.46 -3.68 8.37
C VAL A 92 0.60 -2.74 7.16
N TYR A 93 1.84 -2.42 6.77
CA TYR A 93 2.11 -1.65 5.55
C TYR A 93 1.84 -2.41 4.26
N ASP A 94 1.79 -3.75 4.30
CA ASP A 94 1.52 -4.55 3.13
C ASP A 94 0.05 -4.47 2.66
N TYR A 95 -0.83 -3.95 3.50
CA TYR A 95 -2.24 -3.73 3.16
C TYR A 95 -2.56 -2.26 2.87
N HIS A 96 -1.58 -1.36 2.91
CA HIS A 96 -1.86 0.06 2.63
C HIS A 96 -2.37 0.28 1.23
N VAL A 97 -1.70 -0.36 0.26
CA VAL A 97 -1.99 -0.22 -1.16
C VAL A 97 -2.41 -1.57 -1.66
N TYR A 98 -3.65 -1.68 -2.12
CA TYR A 98 -4.16 -2.93 -2.69
C TYR A 98 -3.77 -3.08 -4.15
N LYS A 99 -3.77 -1.95 -4.87
CA LYS A 99 -3.50 -1.92 -6.29
C LYS A 99 -2.97 -0.57 -6.72
N ALA A 100 -2.03 -0.57 -7.65
CA ALA A 100 -1.52 0.62 -8.31
C ALA A 100 -1.62 0.51 -9.83
N LEU A 101 -1.85 1.65 -10.48
CA LEU A 101 -1.88 1.84 -11.92
C LEU A 101 -0.96 2.99 -12.30
N ILE A 102 -0.22 2.83 -13.40
CA ILE A 102 0.61 3.86 -14.01
C ILE A 102 0.07 4.12 -15.42
N THR A 103 -0.29 5.37 -15.74
CA THR A 103 -0.97 5.71 -16.99
C THR A 103 -0.03 5.82 -18.21
N ALA A 104 1.21 6.27 -17.99
CA ALA A 104 2.22 6.45 -19.03
C ALA A 104 3.61 6.03 -18.52
N ASP A 105 4.62 5.97 -19.40
CA ASP A 105 5.99 5.77 -18.92
C ASP A 105 6.44 7.06 -18.19
N PRO A 106 6.79 6.99 -16.89
CA PRO A 106 7.12 8.16 -16.08
C PRO A 106 8.43 8.84 -16.50
N LEU A 107 9.33 8.17 -17.23
CA LEU A 107 10.56 8.78 -17.76
C LEU A 107 10.36 9.34 -19.17
N ALA A 108 9.65 8.60 -20.04
CA ALA A 108 9.43 9.06 -21.41
C ALA A 108 8.34 10.13 -21.50
N ASN A 109 7.33 10.09 -20.63
CA ASN A 109 6.16 10.98 -20.64
C ASN A 109 5.80 11.49 -19.24
N PRO A 110 6.74 12.16 -18.51
CA PRO A 110 6.55 12.54 -17.12
C PRO A 110 5.35 13.47 -16.89
N ASN A 111 5.03 14.34 -17.86
CA ASN A 111 3.92 15.30 -17.77
C ASN A 111 2.53 14.67 -17.92
N GLU A 112 2.44 13.49 -18.55
CA GLU A 112 1.20 12.75 -18.77
C GLU A 112 1.09 11.55 -17.80
N CYS A 113 2.14 11.27 -17.04
CA CYS A 113 2.20 10.15 -16.14
C CYS A 113 1.52 10.45 -14.81
N VAL A 114 0.45 9.70 -14.55
CA VAL A 114 -0.29 9.67 -13.29
C VAL A 114 -0.11 8.28 -12.68
N VAL A 115 0.20 8.26 -11.39
CA VAL A 115 0.10 7.03 -10.59
C VAL A 115 -1.18 7.11 -9.80
N VAL A 116 -2.03 6.10 -9.92
CA VAL A 116 -3.29 5.96 -9.19
C VAL A 116 -3.18 4.74 -8.30
N VAL A 117 -3.61 4.86 -7.05
CA VAL A 117 -3.58 3.78 -6.05
C VAL A 117 -4.96 3.59 -5.45
N ILE A 118 -5.28 2.33 -5.15
CA ILE A 118 -6.37 1.92 -4.26
C ILE A 118 -5.73 1.65 -2.90
N PHE A 119 -6.14 2.38 -1.87
CA PHE A 119 -5.45 2.39 -0.58
C PHE A 119 -6.39 2.41 0.64
N GLY A 120 -5.85 2.05 1.81
CA GLY A 120 -6.56 2.07 3.10
C GLY A 120 -7.68 1.02 3.23
N GLY A 121 -8.19 0.81 4.46
CA GLY A 121 -9.24 -0.18 4.75
C GLY A 121 -10.51 0.01 3.92
N CYS A 122 -10.86 1.26 3.62
CA CYS A 122 -12.04 1.62 2.83
C CYS A 122 -11.82 1.56 1.30
N ARG A 123 -10.65 1.11 0.82
CA ARG A 123 -10.31 0.98 -0.61
C ARG A 123 -10.50 2.28 -1.40
N GLU A 124 -10.04 3.37 -0.80
CA GLU A 124 -10.16 4.70 -1.36
C GLU A 124 -9.19 4.92 -2.53
N LEU A 125 -9.44 5.95 -3.32
CA LEU A 125 -8.61 6.28 -4.48
C LEU A 125 -7.74 7.50 -4.18
N ALA A 126 -6.47 7.41 -4.54
CA ALA A 126 -5.57 8.55 -4.56
C ALA A 126 -4.72 8.56 -5.83
N PHE A 127 -4.24 9.73 -6.21
CA PHE A 127 -3.33 9.88 -7.35
C PHE A 127 -2.23 10.89 -7.10
N ILE A 128 -1.19 10.78 -7.93
CA ILE A 128 -0.09 11.73 -8.01
C ILE A 128 0.37 11.88 -9.47
N ARG A 129 0.53 13.11 -9.94
CA ARG A 129 1.13 13.43 -11.24
C ARG A 129 2.64 13.55 -11.08
N ILE A 130 3.39 12.70 -11.77
CA ILE A 130 4.84 12.54 -11.58
C ILE A 130 5.61 13.86 -11.74
N ALA A 131 5.27 14.67 -12.75
CA ALA A 131 5.98 15.92 -13.02
C ALA A 131 5.50 17.13 -12.20
N GLN A 132 4.34 17.05 -11.54
CA GLN A 132 3.63 18.24 -11.03
C GLN A 132 3.42 18.21 -9.52
N ASP A 133 3.09 17.04 -8.98
CA ASP A 133 2.61 16.91 -7.60
C ASP A 133 3.76 16.50 -6.67
N LYS A 134 3.78 17.11 -5.46
CA LYS A 134 4.74 16.75 -4.40
C LYS A 134 4.12 15.86 -3.32
N THR A 135 2.80 15.71 -3.33
CA THR A 135 2.00 14.95 -2.36
C THR A 135 0.85 14.27 -3.09
N TRP A 136 0.31 13.22 -2.48
CA TRP A 136 -0.84 12.51 -3.00
C TRP A 136 -2.12 13.33 -2.87
N THR A 137 -3.02 13.19 -3.84
CA THR A 137 -4.37 13.77 -3.79
C THR A 137 -5.38 12.65 -3.68
N LYS A 138 -6.21 12.69 -2.62
CA LYS A 138 -7.34 11.78 -2.43
C LYS A 138 -8.46 12.16 -3.41
N MET A 139 -9.04 11.18 -4.09
CA MET A 139 -10.19 11.41 -4.96
C MET A 139 -11.44 11.40 -4.09
N ASN A 140 -12.03 12.57 -3.89
CA ASN A 140 -13.33 12.69 -3.26
C ASN A 140 -14.40 12.51 -4.34
N HIS A 141 -15.32 11.57 -4.15
CA HIS A 141 -16.52 11.41 -4.97
C HIS A 141 -17.66 12.29 -4.45
#